data_AF-A0A9J6DIT9-F1
#
_entry.id   AF-A0A9J6DIT9-F1
#
_cell.length_a   1.000
_cell.length_b   1.000
_cell.length_c   1.000
_cell.angle_alpha   90.00
_cell.angle_beta   90.00
_cell.angle_gamma   90.00
#
_symmetry.space_group_name_H-M   'P 1'
#
loop_
_entity.id
_entity.type
_entity.pdbx_description
1 polymer ?
#
loop_
_entity_poly.entity_id
_entity_poly.type
_entity_poly.pdbx_seq_one_letter_code
_entity_poly.pdbx_strand_id
1 'polypeptide(L)'
;MVLHAECLPPANVERESERTLGHRCEQAVLDHETYVMNLTEANADPTREPRWHLEYAAKVQYGMQSLEAAEWDNLLNRMEADDELFQSFYRYVDILRGTFVKAAEMVELWEASSRIHDVIGA
;
A
#
# COMPACT_ATOMS: atom_id res chain seq x y z
N MET A 1 -10.06 -4.27 -2.34
CA MET A 1 -8.76 -4.18 -1.62
C MET A 1 -8.89 -4.95 -0.33
N VAL A 2 -7.95 -5.86 -0.07
CA VAL A 2 -7.86 -6.68 1.15
C VAL A 2 -6.58 -6.26 1.88
N LEU A 3 -6.71 -5.97 3.17
CA LEU A 3 -5.58 -5.61 4.04
C LEU A 3 -5.22 -6.80 4.90
N HIS A 4 -3.94 -7.18 4.87
CA HIS A 4 -3.37 -8.11 5.83
C HIS A 4 -2.76 -7.29 6.96
N ALA A 5 -3.24 -7.47 8.19
CA ALA A 5 -2.76 -6.72 9.34
C ALA A 5 -2.58 -7.63 10.55
N GLU A 6 -1.53 -7.38 11.32
CA GLU A 6 -1.23 -8.09 12.56
C GLU A 6 -0.83 -7.13 13.68
N CYS A 7 -0.96 -7.64 14.90
CA CYS A 7 -0.61 -6.97 16.15
C CYS A 7 0.87 -7.25 16.44
N LEU A 8 1.74 -6.25 16.22
CA LEU A 8 3.18 -6.37 16.45
C LEU A 8 3.59 -5.75 17.79
N PRO A 9 4.55 -6.34 18.50
CA PRO A 9 5.12 -5.73 19.70
C PRO A 9 5.89 -4.45 19.34
N PRO A 10 5.94 -3.44 20.23
CA PRO A 10 6.67 -2.20 19.94
C PRO A 10 8.17 -2.46 19.77
N ALA A 11 8.81 -1.78 18.82
CA ALA A 11 10.20 -1.98 18.44
C ALA A 11 11.23 -1.69 19.56
N ASN A 12 10.83 -0.98 20.62
CA ASN A 12 11.72 -0.47 21.68
C ASN A 12 11.36 -0.96 23.10
N VAL A 13 10.95 -2.21 23.26
CA VAL A 13 10.71 -2.77 24.61
C VAL A 13 11.96 -3.51 25.09
N GLU A 14 12.84 -2.78 25.78
CA GLU A 14 13.74 -3.41 26.74
C GLU A 14 12.91 -4.14 27.81
N ARG A 15 13.39 -5.31 28.21
CA ARG A 15 12.73 -6.27 29.11
C ARG A 15 12.21 -5.62 30.40
N GLU A 16 10.98 -5.15 30.42
CA GLU A 16 10.25 -4.83 31.66
C GLU A 16 8.93 -5.62 31.76
N SER A 17 9.03 -6.70 32.53
CA SER A 17 7.99 -7.37 33.32
C SER A 17 6.64 -7.72 32.65
N GLU A 18 6.44 -9.02 32.47
CA GLU A 18 5.25 -9.74 31.99
C GLU A 18 3.94 -9.57 32.81
N ARG A 19 3.65 -8.45 33.49
CA ARG A 19 2.43 -8.37 34.33
C ARG A 19 1.53 -7.14 34.19
N THR A 20 1.80 -6.21 33.29
CA THR A 20 0.89 -5.08 33.03
C THR A 20 0.73 -4.72 31.54
N LEU A 21 1.01 -5.65 30.63
CA LEU A 21 0.85 -5.41 29.18
C LEU A 21 -0.59 -5.64 28.69
N GLY A 22 -1.54 -4.95 29.32
CA GLY A 22 -2.84 -4.74 28.69
C GLY A 22 -2.68 -3.76 27.53
N HIS A 23 -2.76 -4.26 26.29
CA HIS A 23 -3.11 -3.50 25.09
C HIS A 23 -2.14 -2.40 24.58
N ARG A 24 -0.87 -2.72 24.33
CA ARG A 24 -0.08 -1.93 23.36
C ARG A 24 0.70 -2.84 22.41
N CYS A 25 -0.01 -3.34 21.42
CA CYS A 25 0.60 -3.74 20.17
C CYS A 25 0.20 -2.73 19.10
N GLU A 26 1.13 -2.45 18.19
CA GLU A 26 0.85 -1.61 17.04
C GLU A 26 0.16 -2.47 15.98
N GLN A 27 -0.96 -1.99 15.44
CA GLN A 27 -1.58 -2.64 14.29
C GLN A 27 -0.80 -2.23 13.05
N ALA A 28 -0.02 -3.16 12.51
CA ALA A 28 0.77 -2.95 11.32
C ALA A 28 0.07 -3.60 10.13
N VAL A 29 -0.02 -2.87 9.02
CA VAL A 29 -0.39 -3.45 7.73
C VAL A 29 0.82 -4.19 7.18
N LEU A 30 0.68 -5.49 6.96
CA LEU A 30 1.76 -6.37 6.50
C LEU A 30 1.83 -6.48 4.98
N ASP A 31 0.67 -6.43 4.32
CA ASP A 31 0.55 -6.36 2.87
C ASP A 31 -0.86 -5.89 2.49
N HIS A 32 -1.04 -5.48 1.24
CA HIS A 32 -2.37 -5.28 0.68
C HIS A 32 -2.49 -5.92 -0.70
N GLU A 33 -3.65 -6.53 -0.92
CA GLU A 33 -4.02 -7.14 -2.19
C GLU A 33 -5.16 -6.35 -2.83
N THR A 34 -5.03 -6.08 -4.12
CA THR A 34 -6.11 -5.48 -4.91
C THR A 34 -6.68 -6.52 -5.84
N TYR A 35 -8.00 -6.68 -5.79
CA TYR A 35 -8.75 -7.57 -6.67
C TYR A 35 -9.60 -6.72 -7.61
N VAL A 36 -9.67 -7.11 -8.87
CA VAL A 36 -10.46 -6.46 -9.92
C VAL A 36 -11.44 -7.44 -10.52
N MET A 37 -12.49 -6.90 -11.10
CA MET A 37 -13.52 -7.64 -11.80
C MET A 37 -13.65 -7.08 -13.21
N ASN A 38 -13.53 -7.95 -14.21
CA ASN A 38 -13.71 -7.53 -15.59
C ASN A 38 -15.20 -7.26 -15.87
N LEU A 39 -15.57 -5.99 -15.94
CA LEU A 39 -16.96 -5.60 -16.17
C LEU A 39 -17.47 -6.03 -17.56
N THR A 40 -16.61 -6.08 -18.58
CA THR A 40 -17.02 -6.55 -19.91
C THR A 40 -17.38 -8.03 -19.87
N GLU A 41 -16.59 -8.87 -19.20
CA GLU A 41 -16.92 -10.30 -19.01
C GLU A 41 -18.18 -10.46 -18.15
N ALA A 42 -18.25 -9.76 -17.01
CA ALA A 42 -19.39 -9.85 -16.10
C ALA A 42 -20.71 -9.42 -16.75
N ASN A 43 -20.68 -8.39 -17.61
CA ASN A 43 -21.87 -7.90 -18.30
C ASN A 43 -22.25 -8.76 -19.53
N ALA A 44 -21.33 -9.56 -20.07
CA ALA A 44 -21.61 -10.43 -21.21
C ALA A 44 -22.55 -11.60 -20.87
N ASP A 45 -22.54 -12.04 -19.60
CA ASP A 45 -23.46 -13.06 -19.08
C ASP A 45 -24.00 -12.64 -17.69
N PRO A 46 -25.10 -11.87 -17.64
CA PRO A 46 -25.69 -11.40 -16.38
C PRO A 46 -26.23 -12.51 -15.48
N THR A 47 -26.35 -13.74 -15.99
CA THR A 47 -26.86 -14.89 -15.22
C THR A 47 -25.77 -15.62 -14.46
N ARG A 48 -24.51 -15.33 -14.77
CA ARG A 48 -23.34 -15.92 -14.13
C ARG A 48 -22.79 -14.99 -13.07
N GLU A 49 -22.37 -15.56 -11.94
CA GLU A 49 -21.71 -14.79 -10.90
C GLU A 49 -20.40 -14.16 -11.42
N PRO A 50 -20.18 -12.88 -11.15
CA PRO A 50 -18.98 -12.20 -11.58
C PRO A 50 -17.73 -12.77 -10.88
N ARG A 51 -16.62 -12.83 -11.63
CA ARG A 51 -15.35 -13.32 -11.13
C ARG A 51 -14.44 -12.18 -10.71
N TRP A 52 -13.91 -12.29 -9.50
CA TRP A 52 -12.86 -11.41 -8.98
C TRP A 52 -11.50 -12.07 -9.19
N HIS A 53 -10.54 -11.28 -9.65
CA HIS A 53 -9.18 -11.71 -9.93
C HIS A 53 -8.21 -10.85 -9.12
N LEU A 54 -7.16 -11.47 -8.58
CA LEU A 54 -6.07 -10.74 -7.95
C LEU A 54 -5.35 -9.93 -9.05
N GLU A 55 -5.35 -8.61 -8.90
CA GLU A 55 -4.64 -7.70 -9.79
C GLU A 55 -3.18 -7.59 -9.37
N TYR A 56 -2.93 -7.30 -8.08
CA TYR A 56 -1.59 -7.27 -7.50
C TYR A 56 -1.59 -7.37 -5.98
N ALA A 57 -0.46 -7.83 -5.44
CA ALA A 57 -0.07 -7.71 -4.03
C ALA A 57 1.08 -6.71 -3.92
N ALA A 58 1.00 -5.74 -3.02
CA ALA A 58 1.90 -4.59 -3.00
C ALA A 58 3.37 -4.97 -2.84
N LYS A 59 3.69 -5.83 -1.87
CA LYS A 59 5.07 -6.25 -1.62
C LYS A 59 5.69 -6.96 -2.82
N VAL A 60 4.95 -7.87 -3.44
CA VAL A 60 5.42 -8.63 -4.60
C VAL A 60 5.58 -7.70 -5.81
N GLN A 61 4.60 -6.83 -6.06
CA GLN A 61 4.57 -5.97 -7.24
C GLN A 61 5.68 -4.92 -7.23
N TYR A 62 5.99 -4.35 -6.06
CA TYR A 62 6.97 -3.28 -5.92
C TYR A 62 8.30 -3.75 -5.33
N GLY A 63 8.43 -5.04 -4.99
CA GLY A 63 9.64 -5.62 -4.39
C GLY A 63 9.94 -5.07 -3.00
N MET A 64 8.91 -4.80 -2.19
CA MET A 64 9.04 -4.21 -0.86
C MET A 64 9.14 -5.30 0.22
N GLN A 65 9.92 -5.06 1.27
CA GLN A 65 10.09 -5.99 2.38
C GLN A 65 9.00 -5.83 3.44
N SER A 66 8.51 -4.61 3.64
CA SER A 66 7.40 -4.26 4.53
C SER A 66 6.55 -3.15 3.89
N LEU A 67 5.41 -2.81 4.52
CA LEU A 67 4.61 -1.63 4.15
C LEU A 67 4.82 -0.46 5.12
N GLU A 68 5.98 -0.42 5.78
CA GLU A 68 6.38 0.70 6.62
C GLU A 68 6.65 1.95 5.79
N ALA A 69 6.56 3.12 6.42
CA ALA A 69 6.72 4.40 5.74
C ALA A 69 8.08 4.53 5.00
N ALA A 70 9.16 3.97 5.55
CA ALA A 70 10.48 3.99 4.94
C ALA A 70 10.55 3.18 3.63
N GLU A 71 9.84 2.06 3.54
CA GLU A 71 9.78 1.27 2.30
C GLU A 71 8.97 1.99 1.21
N TRP A 72 7.92 2.72 1.60
CA TRP A 72 7.18 3.58 0.67
C TRP A 72 8.03 4.73 0.15
N ASP A 73 8.82 5.37 1.01
CA ASP A 73 9.77 6.41 0.59
C ASP A 73 10.83 5.86 -0.37
N ASN A 74 11.40 4.68 -0.07
CA ASN A 74 12.32 4.01 -0.96
C ASN A 74 11.70 3.75 -2.35
N LEU A 75 10.45 3.28 -2.38
CA LEU A 75 9.71 3.07 -3.62
C LEU A 75 9.55 4.39 -4.41
N LEU A 76 9.23 5.50 -3.75
CA LEU A 76 9.14 6.82 -4.40
C LEU A 76 10.49 7.22 -5.03
N ASN A 77 11.59 7.08 -4.30
CA ASN A 77 12.93 7.38 -4.80
C ASN A 77 13.32 6.49 -5.99
N ARG A 78 12.91 5.21 -5.99
CA ARG A 78 13.13 4.30 -7.12
C ARG A 78 12.33 4.72 -8.35
N MET A 79 11.07 5.13 -8.17
CA MET A 79 10.22 5.60 -9.27
C MET A 79 10.73 6.89 -9.93
N GLU A 80 11.51 7.71 -9.23
CA GLU A 80 12.16 8.88 -9.84
C GLU A 80 13.19 8.50 -10.91
N ALA A 81 13.85 7.34 -10.76
CA ALA A 81 14.86 6.85 -11.67
C ALA A 81 14.37 5.75 -12.64
N ASP A 82 13.20 5.15 -12.36
CA ASP A 82 12.63 4.03 -13.10
C ASP A 82 11.21 4.37 -13.60
N ASP A 83 11.15 4.85 -14.84
CA ASP A 83 9.90 5.21 -15.50
C ASP A 83 8.94 4.02 -15.64
N GLU A 84 9.44 2.80 -15.87
CA GLU A 84 8.58 1.61 -16.02
C GLU A 84 7.90 1.25 -14.70
N LEU A 85 8.65 1.35 -13.58
CA LEU A 85 8.11 1.17 -12.24
C LEU A 85 7.04 2.22 -11.93
N PHE A 86 7.30 3.49 -12.28
CA PHE A 86 6.33 4.57 -12.14
C PHE A 86 5.05 4.32 -12.97
N GLN A 87 5.19 3.94 -14.24
CA GLN A 87 4.04 3.62 -15.10
C GLN A 87 3.25 2.42 -14.56
N SER A 88 3.92 1.41 -14.02
CA SER A 88 3.28 0.27 -13.36
C SER A 88 2.47 0.73 -12.14
N PHE A 89 3.08 1.52 -11.24
CA PHE A 89 2.40 2.08 -10.08
C PHE A 89 1.18 2.91 -10.49
N TYR A 90 1.36 3.80 -11.48
CA TYR A 90 0.30 4.65 -12.01
C TYR A 90 -0.88 3.85 -12.58
N ARG A 91 -0.61 2.77 -13.33
CA ARG A 91 -1.65 1.87 -13.86
C ARG A 91 -2.53 1.30 -12.75
N TYR A 92 -1.95 0.84 -11.65
CA TYR A 92 -2.71 0.27 -10.53
C TYR A 92 -3.49 1.32 -9.76
N VAL A 93 -2.94 2.53 -9.60
CA VAL A 93 -3.66 3.66 -8.98
C VAL A 93 -4.81 4.12 -9.87
N ASP A 94 -4.64 4.16 -11.19
CA ASP A 94 -5.68 4.56 -12.13
C ASP A 94 -6.88 3.59 -12.13
N ILE A 95 -6.61 2.28 -12.03
CA ILE A 95 -7.65 1.26 -11.84
C ILE A 95 -8.49 1.56 -10.59
N LEU A 96 -7.85 2.01 -9.50
CA LEU A 96 -8.54 2.34 -8.25
C LEU A 96 -9.27 3.69 -8.32
N ARG A 97 -8.82 4.62 -9.15
CA ARG A 97 -9.32 6.00 -9.17
C ARG A 97 -10.33 6.31 -10.26
N GLY A 98 -10.49 5.47 -11.28
CA GLY A 98 -11.49 5.70 -12.32
C GLY A 98 -11.34 7.10 -12.94
N THR A 99 -10.27 7.29 -13.70
CA THR A 99 -9.97 8.44 -14.61
C THR A 99 -9.49 9.80 -14.03
N PHE A 100 -8.30 10.20 -14.52
CA PHE A 100 -7.75 11.55 -14.81
C PHE A 100 -7.61 12.59 -13.68
N VAL A 101 -6.62 12.44 -12.79
CA VAL A 101 -5.94 13.60 -12.14
C VAL A 101 -4.42 13.35 -12.15
N LYS A 102 -3.68 13.94 -13.10
CA LYS A 102 -2.26 13.61 -13.36
C LYS A 102 -1.22 14.40 -12.55
N ALA A 103 -1.57 15.53 -11.92
CA ALA A 103 -0.55 16.42 -11.34
C ALA A 103 -0.82 16.84 -9.88
N ALA A 104 -2.08 17.06 -9.50
CA ALA A 104 -2.41 17.52 -8.15
C ALA A 104 -2.14 16.44 -7.09
N GLU A 105 -2.39 15.17 -7.39
CA GLU A 105 -2.17 14.08 -6.43
C GLU A 105 -0.69 13.71 -6.23
N MET A 106 0.17 13.95 -7.21
CA MET A 106 1.61 13.76 -7.03
C MET A 106 2.19 14.80 -6.08
N VAL A 107 1.70 16.04 -6.11
CA VAL A 107 2.08 17.07 -5.13
C VAL A 107 1.57 16.69 -3.74
N GLU A 108 0.35 16.18 -3.60
CA GLU A 108 -0.16 15.75 -2.29
C GLU A 108 0.58 14.53 -1.72
N LEU A 109 0.94 13.54 -2.55
CA LEU A 109 1.74 12.40 -2.11
C LEU A 109 3.18 12.80 -1.75
N TRP A 110 3.79 13.72 -2.52
CA TRP A 110 5.13 14.23 -2.24
C TRP A 110 5.16 15.18 -1.02
N GLU A 111 4.13 16.01 -0.83
CA GLU A 111 3.95 16.80 0.39
C GLU A 111 3.65 15.91 1.62
N ALA A 112 2.91 14.81 1.44
CA ALA A 112 2.68 13.83 2.51
C ALA A 112 3.96 13.08 2.88
N SER A 113 4.78 12.70 1.89
CA SER A 113 6.10 12.11 2.14
C SER A 113 7.06 13.09 2.83
N SER A 114 7.08 14.35 2.40
CA SER A 114 7.90 15.39 3.03
C SER A 114 7.53 15.60 4.51
N ARG A 115 6.23 15.53 4.85
CA ARG A 115 5.75 15.59 6.23
C ARG A 115 6.12 14.35 7.06
N ILE A 116 6.31 13.20 6.42
CA ILE A 116 6.78 11.97 7.07
C ILE A 116 8.29 12.05 7.35
N HIS A 117 9.09 12.60 6.43
CA HIS A 117 10.52 12.87 6.67
C HIS A 117 10.74 13.79 7.87
N ASP A 118 9.90 14.81 8.05
CA ASP A 118 9.95 15.71 9.23
C ASP A 118 9.60 15.00 10.56
N VAL A 119 8.83 13.91 10.52
CA VAL A 119 8.44 13.12 11.71
C VAL A 119 9.48 12.06 12.06
N ILE A 120 10.18 11.50 11.07
CA ILE A 120 11.22 10.47 11.28
C ILE A 120 12.60 11.12 11.55
N GLY A 121 12.77 12.40 11.19
CA GLY A 121 14.00 13.18 11.37
C GLY A 121 14.16 13.95 12.69
N ALA A 122 13.35 13.67 13.73
CA ALA A 122 13.41 14.35 15.04
C ALA A 122 13.79 13.41 16.20
#